data_AF-D7G5M1-F1
#
_entry.id   AF-D7G5M1-F1
#
_cell.length_a   1.000
_cell.length_b   1.000
_cell.length_c   1.000
_cell.angle_alpha   90.00
_cell.angle_beta   90.00
_cell.angle_gamma   90.00
#
_symmetry.space_group_name_H-M   'P 1'
#
loop_
_entity.id
_entity.type
_entity.pdbx_description
1 polymer ?
#
loop_
_entity_poly.entity_id
_entity_poly.type
_entity_poly.pdbx_seq_one_letter_code
_entity_poly.pdbx_strand_id
1 'polypeptide(L)'
;MVLFHGTAVSGGGVIWTKGNVTILGGNFSGNAVPEAGGVVLAAEESTVVIAGGLFQGNEALDGGVVFVGEGAAVEVEGGVFDSNLAGNGGGAFAAEEDGHISITQGTFTNNEADFGGFLYKEGPGNASCTGASIAGHRGVNGGALYAVEGPKLEWGCDLVNNSALTGPAM
;
A
#
# COMPACT_ATOMS: atom_id res chain seq x y z
N MET A 1 4.19 19.51 -9.17
CA MET A 1 3.86 18.47 -10.17
C MET A 1 5.16 17.86 -10.67
N VAL A 2 5.60 16.79 -10.02
CA VAL A 2 6.67 15.94 -10.57
C VAL A 2 5.96 14.82 -11.33
N LEU A 3 6.18 14.76 -12.63
CA LEU A 3 5.63 13.73 -13.51
C LEU A 3 6.66 12.60 -13.59
N PHE A 4 6.43 11.48 -12.91
CA PHE A 4 7.28 10.31 -13.05
C PHE A 4 6.74 9.38 -14.14
N HIS A 5 7.50 9.26 -15.23
CA HIS A 5 7.40 8.15 -16.19
C HIS A 5 8.66 7.28 -16.00
N GLY A 6 8.70 6.52 -14.90
CA GLY A 6 9.88 5.73 -14.53
C GLY A 6 9.78 4.27 -14.99
N THR A 7 10.88 3.74 -15.52
CA THR A 7 11.22 2.30 -15.47
C THR A 7 12.19 2.07 -14.33
N ALA A 8 11.97 1.02 -13.53
CA ALA A 8 12.68 0.63 -12.31
C ALA A 8 14.14 1.12 -12.18
N VAL A 9 14.46 1.73 -11.03
CA VAL A 9 15.83 1.93 -10.55
C VAL A 9 16.05 0.93 -9.43
N SER A 10 16.96 -0.02 -9.63
CA SER A 10 17.31 -0.99 -8.59
C SER A 10 17.99 -0.26 -7.41
N GLY A 11 17.30 -0.21 -6.27
CA GLY A 11 17.84 0.19 -4.97
C GLY A 11 17.27 1.50 -4.44
N GLY A 12 16.36 1.40 -3.46
CA GLY A 12 15.68 2.53 -2.81
C GLY A 12 14.25 2.74 -3.31
N GLY A 13 13.34 3.18 -2.43
CA GLY A 13 11.97 3.48 -2.80
C GLY A 13 12.01 4.52 -3.91
N VAL A 14 11.41 4.22 -5.05
CA VAL A 14 11.55 5.02 -6.28
C VAL A 14 11.19 6.49 -6.04
N ILE A 15 10.31 6.76 -5.06
CA ILE A 15 9.84 8.08 -4.68
C ILE A 15 9.81 8.19 -3.15
N TRP A 16 10.72 8.97 -2.58
CA TRP A 16 10.58 9.49 -1.22
C TRP A 16 10.12 10.94 -1.28
N THR A 17 9.05 11.29 -0.58
CA THR A 17 8.49 12.63 -0.65
C THR A 17 7.98 13.18 0.67
N LYS A 18 8.20 14.48 0.84
CA LYS A 18 7.67 15.37 1.89
C LYS A 18 6.79 16.48 1.28
N GLY A 19 6.40 16.29 0.02
CA GLY A 19 5.57 17.22 -0.73
C GLY A 19 4.68 16.49 -1.73
N ASN A 20 3.87 17.24 -2.46
CA ASN A 20 2.80 16.62 -3.24
C ASN A 20 3.30 15.99 -4.53
N VAL A 21 2.96 14.72 -4.74
CA VAL A 21 3.33 13.91 -5.90
C VAL A 21 2.09 13.33 -6.57
N THR A 22 2.13 13.23 -7.89
CA THR A 22 1.11 12.54 -8.67
C THR A 22 1.78 11.52 -9.58
N ILE A 23 1.41 10.25 -9.44
CA ILE A 23 1.83 9.14 -10.27
C ILE A 23 0.70 8.86 -11.27
N LEU A 24 0.91 9.22 -12.54
CA LEU A 24 -0.10 9.03 -13.58
C LEU A 24 -0.08 7.62 -14.21
N GLY A 25 0.98 6.86 -13.95
CA GLY A 25 1.25 5.57 -14.59
C GLY A 25 2.72 5.19 -14.52
N GLY A 26 3.07 4.06 -15.13
CA GLY A 26 4.44 3.54 -15.15
C GLY A 26 4.47 2.04 -14.87
N ASN A 27 5.67 1.47 -14.91
CA ASN A 27 5.92 0.10 -14.49
C ASN A 27 6.98 0.10 -13.39
N PHE A 28 6.54 -0.21 -12.18
CA PHE A 28 7.34 -0.29 -10.98
C PHE A 28 7.39 -1.76 -10.56
N SER A 29 8.44 -2.46 -11.01
CA SER A 29 8.55 -3.90 -10.78
C SER A 29 9.90 -4.29 -10.20
N GLY A 30 9.89 -5.18 -9.20
CA GLY A 30 11.12 -5.71 -8.61
C GLY A 30 11.93 -4.68 -7.82
N ASN A 31 11.29 -3.60 -7.33
CA ASN A 31 11.96 -2.66 -6.44
C ASN A 31 11.96 -3.23 -5.03
N ALA A 32 13.14 -3.35 -4.42
CA ALA A 32 13.31 -3.91 -3.09
C ALA A 32 14.06 -2.94 -2.18
N VAL A 33 13.51 -2.67 -1.01
CA VAL A 33 14.12 -1.84 0.04
C VAL A 33 14.10 -2.55 1.39
N PRO A 34 15.10 -2.33 2.26
CA PRO A 34 15.13 -2.97 3.57
C PRO A 34 14.22 -2.29 4.61
N GLU A 35 13.74 -1.07 4.34
CA GLU A 35 12.94 -0.27 5.26
C GLU A 35 11.49 -0.21 4.77
N ALA A 36 10.96 0.94 4.37
CA ALA A 36 9.55 1.08 4.05
C ALA A 36 9.32 1.63 2.63
N GLY A 37 8.18 1.29 2.05
CA GLY A 37 7.73 1.85 0.78
C GLY A 37 8.60 1.40 -0.40
N GLY A 38 8.39 0.16 -0.87
CA GLY A 38 9.16 -0.41 -1.98
C GLY A 38 9.19 0.45 -3.25
N VAL A 39 8.17 1.30 -3.43
CA VAL A 39 8.10 2.30 -4.49
C VAL A 39 7.89 3.71 -3.95
N VAL A 40 6.99 3.91 -2.99
CA VAL A 40 6.66 5.23 -2.44
C VAL A 40 6.78 5.24 -0.93
N LEU A 41 7.52 6.21 -0.40
CA LEU A 41 7.51 6.58 1.02
C LEU A 41 7.00 8.03 1.13
N ALA A 42 5.80 8.19 1.69
CA ALA A 42 5.17 9.49 1.93
C ALA A 42 5.26 9.87 3.41
N ALA A 43 5.77 11.07 3.69
CA ALA A 43 6.00 11.57 5.05
C ALA A 43 5.67 13.08 5.16
N GLU A 44 5.81 13.66 6.36
CA GLU A 44 5.59 15.09 6.68
C GLU A 44 4.34 15.71 6.03
N GLU A 45 3.15 15.16 6.32
CA GLU A 45 1.86 15.67 5.81
C GLU A 45 1.76 15.78 4.27
N SER A 46 2.61 15.07 3.54
CA SER A 46 2.60 15.07 2.07
C SER A 46 1.35 14.40 1.50
N THR A 47 0.99 14.76 0.27
CA THR A 47 -0.08 14.08 -0.48
C THR A 47 0.46 13.39 -1.73
N VAL A 48 0.21 12.08 -1.86
CA VAL A 48 0.51 11.31 -3.07
C VAL A 48 -0.78 10.82 -3.71
N VAL A 49 -0.96 11.14 -5.00
CA VAL A 49 -2.06 10.61 -5.80
C VAL A 49 -1.51 9.56 -6.78
N ILE A 50 -2.05 8.35 -6.73
CA ILE A 50 -1.74 7.27 -7.68
C ILE A 50 -2.96 7.08 -8.59
N ALA A 51 -2.87 7.64 -9.79
CA ALA A 51 -3.94 7.57 -10.80
C ALA A 51 -3.85 6.31 -11.69
N GLY A 52 -2.71 5.60 -11.65
CA GLY A 52 -2.52 4.38 -12.42
C GLY A 52 -1.09 3.85 -12.37
N GLY A 53 -0.85 2.75 -13.08
CA GLY A 53 0.45 2.09 -13.18
C GLY A 53 0.37 0.59 -12.89
N LEU A 54 1.50 -0.09 -13.13
CA LEU A 54 1.74 -1.46 -12.70
C LEU A 54 2.77 -1.44 -11.57
N PHE A 55 2.43 -2.05 -10.45
CA PHE A 55 3.26 -2.21 -9.26
C PHE A 55 3.36 -3.71 -8.97
N GLN A 56 4.46 -4.35 -9.40
CA GLN A 56 4.56 -5.80 -9.36
C GLN A 56 5.84 -6.32 -8.70
N GLY A 57 5.70 -7.24 -7.74
CA GLY A 57 6.88 -7.88 -7.13
C GLY A 57 7.80 -6.88 -6.43
N ASN A 58 7.25 -5.82 -5.86
CA ASN A 58 8.02 -4.89 -5.03
C ASN A 58 8.05 -5.39 -3.60
N GLU A 59 9.15 -5.10 -2.90
CA GLU A 59 9.46 -5.65 -1.59
C GLU A 59 9.94 -4.55 -0.62
N ALA A 60 9.39 -4.55 0.59
CA ALA A 60 9.82 -3.70 1.70
C ALA A 60 9.68 -4.43 3.04
N LEU A 61 10.12 -3.83 4.15
CA LEU A 61 9.70 -4.26 5.48
C LEU A 61 8.25 -3.89 5.71
N ASP A 62 7.88 -2.63 5.44
CA ASP A 62 6.51 -2.13 5.59
C ASP A 62 6.04 -1.44 4.32
N GLY A 63 4.86 -1.81 3.84
CA GLY A 63 4.30 -1.28 2.61
C GLY A 63 5.13 -1.71 1.40
N GLY A 64 4.91 -2.95 0.95
CA GLY A 64 5.68 -3.54 -0.17
C GLY A 64 5.70 -2.66 -1.43
N VAL A 65 4.70 -1.78 -1.59
CA VAL A 65 4.71 -0.69 -2.58
C VAL A 65 4.74 0.68 -1.90
N VAL A 66 3.82 0.96 -0.99
CA VAL A 66 3.61 2.29 -0.42
C VAL A 66 3.64 2.24 1.09
N PHE A 67 4.47 3.09 1.68
CA PHE A 67 4.41 3.43 3.09
C PHE A 67 3.94 4.87 3.29
N VAL A 68 3.06 5.08 4.27
CA VAL A 68 2.47 6.38 4.62
C VAL A 68 2.67 6.63 6.11
N GLY A 69 3.48 7.64 6.45
CA GLY A 69 3.75 8.03 7.83
C GLY A 69 3.58 9.52 8.07
N GLU A 70 3.81 9.95 9.30
CA GLU A 70 3.88 11.36 9.71
C GLU A 70 2.70 12.23 9.18
N GLY A 71 1.47 11.74 9.29
CA GLY A 71 0.26 12.44 8.85
C GLY A 71 0.09 12.60 7.34
N ALA A 72 0.94 11.94 6.52
CA ALA A 72 0.82 11.97 5.08
C ALA A 72 -0.46 11.26 4.59
N ALA A 73 -0.84 11.55 3.34
CA ALA A 73 -2.02 10.99 2.70
C ALA A 73 -1.70 10.40 1.33
N VAL A 74 -2.25 9.21 1.06
CA VAL A 74 -2.20 8.56 -0.24
C VAL A 74 -3.61 8.31 -0.77
N GLU A 75 -3.86 8.77 -1.98
CA GLU A 75 -5.10 8.57 -2.72
C GLU A 75 -4.83 7.67 -3.93
N VAL A 76 -5.54 6.54 -4.01
CA VAL A 76 -5.42 5.58 -5.11
C VAL A 76 -6.70 5.63 -5.94
N GLU A 77 -6.54 6.10 -7.17
CA GLU A 77 -7.60 6.26 -8.18
C GLU A 77 -7.48 5.23 -9.31
N GLY A 78 -6.46 4.36 -9.26
CA GLY A 78 -6.27 3.30 -10.26
C GLY A 78 -4.93 2.60 -10.16
N GLY A 79 -4.74 1.60 -11.03
CA GLY A 79 -3.51 0.82 -11.14
C GLY A 79 -3.70 -0.66 -10.83
N VAL A 80 -2.61 -1.42 -11.03
CA VAL A 80 -2.53 -2.85 -10.74
C VAL A 80 -1.38 -3.07 -9.75
N PHE A 81 -1.69 -3.68 -8.61
CA PHE A 81 -0.75 -3.96 -7.52
C PHE A 81 -0.74 -5.46 -7.29
N ASP A 82 0.24 -6.14 -7.87
CA ASP A 82 0.27 -7.60 -7.92
C ASP A 82 1.54 -8.18 -7.30
N SER A 83 1.38 -9.21 -6.49
CA SER A 83 2.50 -10.03 -5.99
C SER A 83 3.56 -9.20 -5.24
N ASN A 84 3.17 -8.13 -4.54
CA ASN A 84 4.07 -7.33 -3.71
C ASN A 84 4.17 -7.93 -2.31
N LEU A 85 5.33 -7.74 -1.67
CA LEU A 85 5.71 -8.38 -0.42
C LEU A 85 6.13 -7.35 0.63
N ALA A 86 5.61 -7.49 1.84
CA ALA A 86 6.14 -6.80 3.01
C ALA A 86 6.63 -7.82 4.05
N GLY A 87 7.80 -7.59 4.65
CA GLY A 87 8.31 -8.45 5.72
C GLY A 87 7.52 -8.36 7.02
N ASN A 88 6.87 -7.22 7.27
CA ASN A 88 6.10 -6.93 8.48
C ASN A 88 4.65 -6.60 8.10
N GLY A 89 4.33 -5.34 7.79
CA GLY A 89 2.96 -4.91 7.51
C GLY A 89 2.69 -4.56 6.05
N GLY A 90 1.55 -5.00 5.53
CA GLY A 90 0.95 -4.37 4.35
C GLY A 90 1.67 -4.72 3.05
N GLY A 91 1.37 -5.89 2.50
CA GLY A 91 2.06 -6.41 1.31
C GLY A 91 2.04 -5.45 0.13
N ALA A 92 1.02 -4.60 0.02
CA ALA A 92 1.05 -3.43 -0.85
C ALA A 92 1.18 -2.11 -0.07
N PHE A 93 0.36 -1.90 0.96
CA PHE A 93 0.26 -0.62 1.66
C PHE A 93 0.44 -0.76 3.17
N ALA A 94 1.27 0.08 3.76
CA ALA A 94 1.32 0.29 5.20
C ALA A 94 1.08 1.77 5.52
N ALA A 95 0.28 2.03 6.56
CA ALA A 95 0.08 3.37 7.09
C ALA A 95 0.20 3.38 8.61
N GLU A 96 1.05 4.26 9.12
CA GLU A 96 1.40 4.42 10.53
C GLU A 96 1.45 5.91 10.87
N GLU A 97 1.66 6.28 12.13
CA GLU A 97 1.92 7.68 12.53
C GLU A 97 0.92 8.69 11.93
N ASP A 98 -0.37 8.41 12.09
CA ASP A 98 -1.49 9.20 11.54
C ASP A 98 -1.60 9.21 10.00
N GLY A 99 -0.87 8.34 9.31
CA GLY A 99 -0.95 8.17 7.86
C GLY A 99 -2.35 7.81 7.37
N HIS A 100 -2.72 8.33 6.20
CA HIS A 100 -4.04 8.19 5.60
C HIS A 100 -3.98 7.47 4.24
N ILE A 101 -4.89 6.51 4.02
CA ILE A 101 -5.04 5.83 2.74
C ILE A 101 -6.50 5.89 2.27
N SER A 102 -6.72 6.31 1.03
CA SER A 102 -8.04 6.30 0.39
C SER A 102 -7.96 5.57 -0.95
N ILE A 103 -8.73 4.51 -1.11
CA ILE A 103 -8.75 3.69 -2.33
C ILE A 103 -10.13 3.81 -2.99
N THR A 104 -10.17 4.39 -4.17
CA THR A 104 -11.42 4.54 -4.92
C THR A 104 -11.51 3.58 -6.09
N GLN A 105 -10.37 3.17 -6.67
CA GLN A 105 -10.31 2.20 -7.77
C GLN A 105 -8.97 1.45 -7.76
N GLY A 106 -8.85 0.46 -8.64
CA GLY A 106 -7.64 -0.34 -8.83
C GLY A 106 -7.88 -1.83 -8.71
N THR A 107 -6.86 -2.60 -9.04
CA THR A 107 -6.82 -4.06 -8.87
C THR A 107 -5.64 -4.42 -7.98
N PHE A 108 -5.92 -5.10 -6.88
CA PHE A 108 -4.92 -5.52 -5.90
C PHE A 108 -5.01 -7.03 -5.78
N THR A 109 -3.91 -7.71 -6.11
CA THR A 109 -3.88 -9.17 -6.14
C THR A 109 -2.62 -9.76 -5.54
N ASN A 110 -2.76 -10.89 -4.85
CA ASN A 110 -1.63 -11.74 -4.45
C ASN A 110 -0.54 -11.04 -3.61
N ASN A 111 -0.88 -9.94 -2.93
CA ASN A 111 0.07 -9.28 -2.03
C ASN A 111 0.18 -10.05 -0.71
N GLU A 112 1.39 -10.11 -0.14
CA GLU A 112 1.72 -10.92 1.02
C GLU A 112 2.46 -10.10 2.10
N ALA A 113 2.12 -10.34 3.36
CA ALA A 113 2.80 -9.77 4.53
C ALA A 113 2.58 -10.61 5.79
N ASP A 114 3.30 -10.31 6.87
CA ASP A 114 3.00 -10.90 8.17
C ASP A 114 1.70 -10.32 8.76
N PHE A 115 1.45 -9.02 8.59
CA PHE A 115 0.25 -8.33 9.05
C PHE A 115 -0.48 -7.66 7.88
N GLY A 116 -1.65 -8.18 7.51
CA GLY A 116 -2.45 -7.63 6.42
C GLY A 116 -1.76 -7.81 5.08
N GLY A 117 -2.03 -8.92 4.38
CA GLY A 117 -1.39 -9.21 3.09
C GLY A 117 -1.58 -8.11 2.05
N PHE A 118 -2.62 -7.31 2.17
CA PHE A 118 -2.83 -6.12 1.36
C PHE A 118 -2.44 -4.82 2.08
N LEU A 119 -3.11 -4.56 3.20
CA LEU A 119 -3.07 -3.28 3.91
C LEU A 119 -2.83 -3.52 5.41
N TYR A 120 -1.78 -2.88 5.91
CA TYR A 120 -1.53 -2.70 7.33
C TYR A 120 -1.84 -1.27 7.75
N LYS A 121 -2.60 -1.12 8.83
CA LYS A 121 -2.95 0.20 9.37
C LYS A 121 -2.75 0.26 10.88
N GLU A 122 -1.89 1.15 11.33
CA GLU A 122 -1.65 1.43 12.74
C GLU A 122 -1.91 2.90 13.07
N GLY A 123 -2.44 3.16 14.26
CA GLY A 123 -2.74 4.49 14.76
C GLY A 123 -4.04 5.11 14.20
N PRO A 124 -4.38 6.33 14.62
CA PRO A 124 -5.71 6.91 14.44
C PRO A 124 -5.97 7.48 13.02
N GLY A 125 -4.97 7.49 12.14
CA GLY A 125 -5.16 7.80 10.71
C GLY A 125 -6.28 6.94 10.07
N ASN A 126 -6.79 7.40 8.93
CA ASN A 126 -7.93 6.77 8.27
C ASN A 126 -7.49 5.80 7.16
N ALA A 127 -8.25 4.72 6.97
CA ALA A 127 -8.18 3.93 5.75
C ALA A 127 -9.58 3.69 5.17
N SER A 128 -9.75 3.88 3.86
CA SER A 128 -11.03 3.68 3.20
C SER A 128 -10.90 2.98 1.84
N CYS A 129 -11.97 2.28 1.45
CA CYS A 129 -12.07 1.65 0.14
C CYS A 129 -13.52 1.63 -0.37
N THR A 130 -13.80 2.05 -1.61
CA THR A 130 -15.18 2.05 -2.15
C THR A 130 -15.39 1.46 -3.56
N GLY A 131 -14.34 1.20 -4.35
CA GLY A 131 -14.51 0.79 -5.75
C GLY A 131 -13.37 -0.03 -6.35
N ALA A 132 -12.58 -0.70 -5.52
CA ALA A 132 -11.45 -1.53 -5.95
C ALA A 132 -11.73 -3.03 -5.82
N SER A 133 -11.00 -3.83 -6.61
CA SER A 133 -10.96 -5.29 -6.49
C SER A 133 -9.77 -5.71 -5.64
N ILE A 134 -10.01 -6.39 -4.52
CA ILE A 134 -9.00 -6.80 -3.54
C ILE A 134 -9.10 -8.31 -3.35
N ALA A 135 -8.12 -9.06 -3.86
CA ALA A 135 -8.24 -10.50 -3.91
C ALA A 135 -6.94 -11.29 -3.74
N GLY A 136 -7.04 -12.47 -3.12
CA GLY A 136 -5.94 -13.43 -3.05
C GLY A 136 -4.78 -12.99 -2.15
N HIS A 137 -5.02 -12.09 -1.20
CA HIS A 137 -3.97 -11.61 -0.30
C HIS A 137 -3.67 -12.63 0.80
N ARG A 138 -2.43 -12.61 1.28
CA ARG A 138 -1.99 -13.51 2.35
C ARG A 138 -1.35 -12.74 3.49
N GLY A 139 -1.94 -12.86 4.67
CA GLY A 139 -1.36 -12.42 5.93
C GLY A 139 -0.99 -13.60 6.82
N VAL A 140 0.01 -13.46 7.70
CA VAL A 140 0.04 -14.32 8.89
C VAL A 140 -1.13 -13.94 9.79
N ASN A 141 -1.28 -12.65 10.07
CA ASN A 141 -2.37 -12.03 10.81
C ASN A 141 -3.16 -11.07 9.91
N GLY A 142 -4.45 -11.35 9.66
CA GLY A 142 -5.25 -10.50 8.78
C GLY A 142 -5.00 -10.80 7.29
N GLY A 143 -5.97 -11.40 6.60
CA GLY A 143 -5.73 -11.95 5.26
C GLY A 143 -5.37 -10.89 4.23
N ALA A 144 -6.25 -9.91 4.02
CA ALA A 144 -5.91 -8.68 3.30
C ALA A 144 -5.64 -7.54 4.27
N LEU A 145 -6.51 -7.35 5.26
CA LEU A 145 -6.49 -6.17 6.12
C LEU A 145 -6.08 -6.53 7.54
N TYR A 146 -5.12 -5.78 8.07
CA TYR A 146 -4.80 -5.79 9.50
C TYR A 146 -4.74 -4.36 10.01
N ALA A 147 -5.50 -4.09 11.08
CA ALA A 147 -5.69 -2.74 11.59
C ALA A 147 -5.67 -2.74 13.13
N VAL A 148 -4.81 -1.90 13.72
CA VAL A 148 -4.57 -1.84 15.16
C VAL A 148 -4.42 -0.40 15.65
N GLU A 149 -4.61 -0.19 16.96
CA GLU A 149 -4.45 1.12 17.61
C GLU A 149 -5.47 2.19 17.19
N GLY A 150 -6.71 1.77 16.94
CA GLY A 150 -7.88 2.64 16.79
C GLY A 150 -8.07 3.36 15.45
N PRO A 151 -7.69 2.80 14.28
CA PRO A 151 -7.90 3.46 13.01
C PRO A 151 -9.40 3.54 12.68
N LYS A 152 -9.78 4.58 11.93
CA LYS A 152 -11.08 4.63 11.30
C LYS A 152 -11.04 3.90 9.97
N LEU A 153 -11.76 2.78 9.89
CA LEU A 153 -11.91 2.01 8.66
C LEU A 153 -13.28 2.26 8.03
N GLU A 154 -13.29 2.69 6.77
CA GLU A 154 -14.50 2.84 5.96
C GLU A 154 -14.41 1.94 4.73
N TRP A 155 -14.97 0.73 4.83
CA TRP A 155 -14.76 -0.31 3.82
C TRP A 155 -16.04 -0.71 3.08
N GLY A 156 -16.06 -0.47 1.78
CA GLY A 156 -17.08 -0.89 0.83
C GLY A 156 -16.54 -1.69 -0.36
N CYS A 157 -15.24 -2.04 -0.36
CA CYS A 157 -14.65 -2.91 -1.38
C CYS A 157 -14.84 -4.39 -1.05
N ASP A 158 -14.97 -5.20 -2.10
CA ASP A 158 -15.04 -6.64 -1.96
C ASP A 158 -13.67 -7.23 -1.63
N LEU A 159 -13.65 -8.09 -0.61
CA LEU A 159 -12.47 -8.83 -0.14
C LEU A 159 -12.65 -10.30 -0.51
N VAL A 160 -11.89 -10.79 -1.49
CA VAL A 160 -12.17 -12.09 -2.13
C VAL A 160 -10.98 -13.03 -2.00
N ASN A 161 -11.22 -14.24 -1.48
CA ASN A 161 -10.21 -15.32 -1.41
C ASN A 161 -8.91 -14.94 -0.69
N ASN A 162 -8.99 -14.04 0.27
CA ASN A 162 -7.87 -13.68 1.14
C ASN A 162 -7.66 -14.79 2.19
N SER A 163 -6.43 -14.94 2.66
CA SER A 163 -6.05 -16.03 3.57
C SER A 163 -5.19 -15.53 4.72
N ALA A 164 -5.53 -15.96 5.92
CA ALA A 164 -4.75 -15.68 7.13
C ALA A 164 -4.39 -16.99 7.84
N LEU A 165 -3.22 -17.06 8.47
CA LEU A 165 -2.91 -18.14 9.39
C LEU A 165 -3.65 -17.95 10.72
N THR A 166 -3.72 -16.70 11.18
CA THR A 166 -4.37 -16.27 12.42
C THR A 166 -5.17 -14.99 12.20
N GLY A 167 -6.26 -14.80 12.94
CA GLY A 167 -7.15 -13.64 12.78
C GLY A 167 -8.09 -13.72 11.56
N PRO A 168 -8.87 -12.66 11.29
CA PRO A 168 -9.82 -12.64 10.21
C PRO A 168 -9.10 -12.63 8.85
N ALA A 169 -9.60 -13.41 7.90
CA ALA A 169 -9.07 -13.40 6.54
C ALA A 169 -9.51 -12.19 5.72
N MET A 170 -10.31 -11.28 6.30
CA MET A 170 -10.88 -10.11 5.61
C MET A 170 -9.81 -9.43 4.76
#